data_AF-A0A7W1EHT1-F1
#
_entry.id   AF-A0A7W1EHT1-F1
#
_cell.length_a   1.000
_cell.length_b   1.000
_cell.length_c   1.000
_cell.angle_alpha   90.00
_cell.angle_beta   90.00
_cell.angle_gamma   90.00
#
_symmetry.space_group_name_H-M   'P 1'
#
loop_
_entity.id
_entity.type
_entity.pdbx_description
1 polymer ?
#
loop_
_entity_poly.entity_id
_entity_poly.type
_entity_poly.pdbx_seq_one_letter_code
_entity_poly.pdbx_strand_id
1 'polypeptide(L)'
;MIKIWIIITLIISPYFFIGQNDSLNKFDDKGKKNGYWTRYLNQYLNPTDSSLSSFIAFEYYDHGQKVYVYRKEKWRTQDSLVYEGILLPVGQPVLITGTFKWYSKQHNTPVVVEDYFHGHPRSFRLFGAGPDKSKLYLVETIDFSRLYNNTPGTNYYEIHNPYDNTVKKYWYYKGKRKWDSHPYRYNFFDNSYYGQDTTLYLHSWSDSTKVEKITNDIIIKVELNDTDSFCDNKACPKSYNGLLLCIKSDEVVMTINEEEIETTRPNGSKQTTNNSYSFPDSLKKVKNGEVRTININHINSISYFKTRPISNFGGGLASFSAFGALVIAPLVSINYKTGNFKQLTYYTVLAAFASGIIVGVPLSVIFQKNKHYRIKSYTPSSKDTDYYSIRSK
;
A
#
# COMPACT_ATOMS: atom_id res chain seq x y z
N MET A 1 4.70 -46.95 26.52
CA MET A 1 4.90 -45.70 25.75
C MET A 1 4.42 -45.76 24.30
N ILE A 2 4.59 -46.88 23.57
CA ILE A 2 4.20 -46.99 22.15
C ILE A 2 2.67 -46.82 21.91
N LYS A 3 1.81 -47.25 22.84
CA LYS A 3 0.34 -47.16 22.70
C LYS A 3 -0.22 -45.72 22.76
N ILE A 4 0.49 -44.77 23.39
CA ILE A 4 0.04 -43.37 23.49
C ILE A 4 0.29 -42.62 22.17
N TRP A 5 1.37 -42.94 21.47
CA TRP A 5 1.69 -42.32 20.18
C TRP A 5 0.67 -42.66 19.10
N ILE A 6 0.19 -43.91 19.03
CA ILE A 6 -0.81 -44.34 18.03
C ILE A 6 -2.14 -43.57 18.19
N ILE A 7 -2.56 -43.30 19.42
CA ILE A 7 -3.79 -42.53 19.71
C ILE A 7 -3.61 -41.05 19.29
N ILE A 8 -2.45 -40.46 19.55
CA ILE A 8 -2.15 -39.08 19.14
C ILE A 8 -2.10 -38.96 17.61
N THR A 9 -1.53 -39.94 16.89
CA THR A 9 -1.49 -39.93 15.42
C THR A 9 -2.88 -40.06 14.78
N LEU A 10 -3.79 -40.84 15.37
CA LEU A 10 -5.16 -41.00 14.89
C LEU A 10 -6.05 -39.77 15.14
N ILE A 11 -5.82 -39.02 16.22
CA ILE A 11 -6.60 -37.80 16.52
C ILE A 11 -6.15 -36.61 15.65
N ILE A 12 -4.89 -36.60 15.18
CA ILE A 12 -4.35 -35.53 14.32
C ILE A 12 -4.63 -35.80 12.83
N SER A 13 -4.86 -37.06 12.44
CA SER A 13 -5.10 -37.49 11.05
C SER A 13 -6.29 -36.80 10.32
N PRO A 14 -7.47 -36.57 10.93
CA PRO A 14 -8.60 -36.01 10.18
C PRO A 14 -8.44 -34.51 9.84
N TYR A 15 -7.52 -33.79 10.48
CA TYR A 15 -7.32 -32.35 10.23
C TYR A 15 -6.44 -32.04 9.01
N PHE A 16 -5.73 -33.04 8.46
CA PHE A 16 -4.91 -32.88 7.26
C PHE A 16 -5.65 -33.21 5.96
N PHE A 17 -6.92 -33.64 6.04
CA PHE A 17 -7.81 -33.76 4.88
C PHE A 17 -8.70 -32.53 4.72
N ILE A 18 -8.14 -31.32 4.89
CA ILE A 18 -8.66 -30.16 4.17
C ILE A 18 -8.32 -30.44 2.70
N GLY A 19 -9.14 -31.26 2.06
CA GLY A 19 -9.00 -31.57 0.64
C GLY A 19 -8.86 -30.25 -0.08
N GLN A 20 -7.77 -30.11 -0.84
CA GLN A 20 -7.59 -28.98 -1.73
C GLN A 20 -8.89 -28.85 -2.49
N ASN A 21 -9.61 -27.77 -2.21
CA ASN A 21 -10.94 -27.60 -2.72
C ASN A 21 -10.76 -27.28 -4.20
N ASP A 22 -10.64 -28.33 -5.02
CA ASP A 22 -10.23 -28.22 -6.42
C ASP A 22 -11.20 -27.28 -7.10
N SER A 23 -10.76 -26.08 -7.46
CA SER A 23 -11.66 -25.06 -8.01
C SER A 23 -11.89 -25.23 -9.51
N LEU A 24 -11.28 -26.27 -10.10
CA LEU A 24 -11.28 -26.48 -11.53
C LEU A 24 -12.54 -27.24 -12.00
N ASN A 25 -13.16 -26.71 -13.06
CA ASN A 25 -14.31 -27.31 -13.76
C ASN A 25 -15.51 -27.64 -12.85
N LYS A 26 -15.74 -26.84 -11.80
CA LYS A 26 -16.85 -27.04 -10.86
C LYS A 26 -18.12 -26.31 -11.30
N PHE A 27 -19.25 -26.93 -11.00
CA PHE A 27 -20.56 -26.30 -11.00
C PHE A 27 -20.90 -25.83 -9.59
N ASP A 28 -21.67 -24.75 -9.48
CA ASP A 28 -22.28 -24.32 -8.23
C ASP A 28 -23.48 -25.20 -7.85
N ASP A 29 -24.08 -24.90 -6.71
CA ASP A 29 -25.30 -25.51 -6.17
C ASP A 29 -26.53 -25.37 -7.09
N LYS A 30 -26.45 -24.53 -8.12
CA LYS A 30 -27.50 -24.32 -9.14
C LYS A 30 -27.13 -24.96 -10.49
N GLY A 31 -26.08 -25.77 -10.55
CA GLY A 31 -25.63 -26.43 -11.78
C GLY A 31 -25.01 -25.47 -12.80
N LYS A 32 -24.58 -24.27 -12.39
CA LYS A 32 -23.91 -23.29 -13.27
C LYS A 32 -22.40 -23.33 -13.08
N LYS A 33 -21.64 -23.10 -14.15
CA LYS A 33 -20.17 -23.07 -14.10
C LYS A 33 -19.69 -22.02 -13.08
N ASN A 34 -18.80 -22.42 -12.17
CA ASN A 34 -18.23 -21.52 -11.17
C ASN A 34 -16.75 -21.85 -10.95
N GLY A 35 -15.92 -20.83 -10.71
CA GLY A 35 -14.48 -21.00 -10.56
C GLY A 35 -13.73 -21.05 -11.90
N TYR A 36 -12.56 -21.68 -11.91
CA TYR A 36 -11.74 -21.80 -13.10
C TYR A 36 -12.18 -22.98 -13.97
N TRP A 37 -12.14 -22.80 -15.28
CA TRP A 37 -12.52 -23.82 -16.26
C TRP A 37 -11.45 -23.97 -17.31
N THR A 38 -11.09 -25.22 -17.62
CA THR A 38 -10.11 -25.57 -18.64
C THR A 38 -10.59 -25.11 -20.02
N ARG A 39 -9.71 -24.45 -20.76
CA ARG A 39 -9.95 -24.00 -22.13
C ARG A 39 -8.80 -24.44 -23.03
N TYR A 40 -9.14 -25.16 -24.09
CA TYR A 40 -8.17 -25.56 -25.11
C TYR A 40 -8.07 -24.47 -26.18
N LEU A 41 -6.84 -24.08 -26.50
CA LEU A 41 -6.53 -23.02 -27.45
C LEU A 41 -5.59 -23.55 -28.54
N ASN A 42 -5.78 -23.13 -29.79
CA ASN A 42 -4.82 -23.39 -30.85
C ASN A 42 -3.63 -22.41 -30.77
N GLN A 43 -2.67 -22.55 -31.70
CA GLN A 43 -1.49 -21.68 -31.80
C GLN A 43 -1.79 -20.17 -31.95
N TYR A 44 -3.03 -19.80 -32.27
CA TYR A 44 -3.50 -18.42 -32.40
C TYR A 44 -4.30 -17.92 -31.19
N LEU A 45 -4.27 -18.66 -30.08
CA LEU A 45 -5.09 -18.42 -28.88
C LEU A 45 -6.61 -18.45 -29.14
N ASN A 46 -7.04 -19.07 -30.24
CA ASN A 46 -8.46 -19.27 -30.51
C ASN A 46 -8.93 -20.53 -29.80
N PRO A 47 -10.11 -20.50 -29.16
CA PRO A 47 -10.70 -21.72 -28.62
C PRO A 47 -10.93 -22.78 -29.69
N THR A 48 -10.59 -24.02 -29.34
CA THR A 48 -10.68 -25.18 -30.23
C THR A 48 -10.89 -26.46 -29.41
N ASP A 49 -11.05 -27.59 -30.09
CA ASP A 49 -11.11 -28.90 -29.45
C ASP A 49 -9.73 -29.37 -28.98
N SER A 50 -9.68 -30.24 -27.98
CA SER A 50 -8.41 -30.70 -27.37
C SER A 50 -7.46 -31.33 -28.39
N SER A 51 -7.97 -32.09 -29.36
CA SER A 51 -7.18 -32.72 -30.44
C SER A 51 -6.53 -31.72 -31.40
N LEU A 52 -7.04 -30.49 -31.48
CA LEU A 52 -6.54 -29.42 -32.35
C LEU A 52 -5.84 -28.31 -31.57
N SER A 53 -5.61 -28.52 -30.28
CA SER A 53 -5.06 -27.49 -29.39
C SER A 53 -3.55 -27.58 -29.26
N SER A 54 -2.93 -26.42 -29.07
CA SER A 54 -1.52 -26.26 -28.75
C SER A 54 -1.34 -25.84 -27.29
N PHE A 55 -2.37 -25.24 -26.70
CA PHE A 55 -2.33 -24.72 -25.33
C PHE A 55 -3.57 -25.08 -24.50
N ILE A 56 -3.36 -25.14 -23.19
CA ILE A 56 -4.38 -25.20 -22.14
C ILE A 56 -4.33 -23.88 -21.37
N ALA A 57 -5.49 -23.26 -21.18
CA ALA A 57 -5.65 -22.06 -20.36
C ALA A 57 -6.85 -22.19 -19.42
N PHE A 58 -7.05 -21.20 -18.55
CA PHE A 58 -8.18 -21.16 -17.62
C PHE A 58 -9.06 -19.93 -17.84
N GLU A 59 -10.36 -20.17 -18.01
CA GLU A 59 -11.41 -19.14 -17.99
C GLU A 59 -12.04 -19.09 -16.60
N TYR A 60 -12.31 -17.89 -16.07
CA TYR A 60 -13.02 -17.75 -14.79
C TYR A 60 -14.51 -17.52 -15.01
N TYR A 61 -15.33 -18.32 -14.32
CA TYR A 61 -16.78 -18.25 -14.32
C TYR A 61 -17.28 -17.92 -12.91
N ASP A 62 -18.33 -17.11 -12.85
CA ASP A 62 -19.01 -16.74 -11.61
C ASP A 62 -20.51 -16.97 -11.79
N HIS A 63 -21.04 -18.05 -11.21
CA HIS A 63 -22.44 -18.49 -11.36
C HIS A 63 -22.93 -18.51 -12.82
N GLY A 64 -22.11 -19.06 -13.72
CA GLY A 64 -22.37 -19.17 -15.16
C GLY A 64 -22.02 -17.93 -15.98
N GLN A 65 -21.75 -16.78 -15.33
CA GLN A 65 -21.26 -15.60 -16.02
C GLN A 65 -19.76 -15.76 -16.32
N LYS A 66 -19.39 -15.54 -17.58
CA LYS A 66 -17.98 -15.49 -17.96
C LYS A 66 -17.35 -14.16 -17.54
N VAL A 67 -16.28 -14.21 -16.78
CA VAL A 67 -15.57 -13.02 -16.28
C VAL A 67 -14.37 -12.70 -17.17
N TYR A 68 -13.62 -13.73 -17.56
CA TYR A 68 -12.52 -13.65 -18.52
C TYR A 68 -12.70 -14.73 -19.59
N VAL A 69 -12.61 -14.36 -20.87
CA VAL A 69 -12.97 -15.23 -22.00
C VAL A 69 -11.94 -15.15 -23.11
N TYR A 70 -11.50 -16.31 -23.56
CA TYR A 70 -10.81 -16.45 -24.82
C TYR A 70 -11.84 -16.42 -25.95
N ARG A 71 -11.82 -15.35 -26.74
CA ARG A 71 -12.72 -15.17 -27.89
C ARG A 71 -12.02 -15.63 -29.15
N LYS A 72 -12.74 -16.38 -29.98
CA LYS A 72 -12.29 -16.64 -31.35
C LYS A 72 -12.10 -15.30 -32.05
N GLU A 73 -10.98 -15.14 -32.75
CA GLU A 73 -10.75 -14.01 -33.65
C GLU A 73 -10.75 -12.64 -32.97
N LYS A 74 -10.39 -12.62 -31.66
CA LYS A 74 -10.28 -11.41 -30.84
C LYS A 74 -9.48 -10.29 -31.53
N TRP A 75 -8.48 -10.67 -32.31
CA TRP A 75 -7.54 -9.78 -32.97
C TRP A 75 -7.55 -9.93 -34.50
N ARG A 76 -8.73 -10.14 -35.10
CA ARG A 76 -8.91 -10.33 -36.57
C ARG A 76 -8.23 -9.29 -37.46
N THR A 77 -8.01 -8.09 -36.96
CA THR A 77 -7.36 -6.99 -37.69
C THR A 77 -5.84 -7.03 -37.63
N GLN A 78 -5.25 -8.01 -36.94
CA GLN A 78 -3.81 -8.14 -36.77
C GLN A 78 -3.25 -9.20 -37.71
N ASP A 79 -2.10 -8.91 -38.28
CA ASP A 79 -1.59 -9.65 -39.44
C ASP A 79 -0.69 -10.81 -39.05
N SER A 80 -0.06 -10.73 -37.89
CA SER A 80 0.76 -11.83 -37.38
C SER A 80 0.72 -11.90 -35.86
N LEU A 81 0.91 -13.13 -35.38
CA LEU A 81 1.11 -13.46 -33.98
C LEU A 81 2.49 -14.10 -33.85
N VAL A 82 3.28 -13.57 -32.92
CA VAL A 82 4.55 -14.16 -32.50
C VAL A 82 4.40 -14.65 -31.07
N TYR A 83 4.79 -15.90 -30.83
CA TYR A 83 4.86 -16.50 -29.51
C TYR A 83 6.33 -16.70 -29.12
N GLU A 84 6.73 -16.17 -27.98
CA GLU A 84 8.11 -16.23 -27.46
C GLU A 84 8.30 -17.45 -26.54
N GLY A 85 7.89 -18.64 -27.00
CA GLY A 85 8.02 -19.87 -26.25
C GLY A 85 8.07 -21.12 -27.13
N ILE A 86 8.10 -22.29 -26.50
CA ILE A 86 8.19 -23.58 -27.20
C ILE A 86 6.80 -23.97 -27.70
N LEU A 87 6.61 -23.98 -29.02
CA LEU A 87 5.42 -24.56 -29.65
C LEU A 87 5.58 -26.08 -29.70
N LEU A 88 4.66 -26.79 -29.04
CA LEU A 88 4.55 -28.23 -29.16
C LEU A 88 3.65 -28.63 -30.33
N PRO A 89 3.75 -29.89 -30.82
CA PRO A 89 2.88 -30.40 -31.86
C PRO A 89 1.39 -30.27 -31.49
N VAL A 90 0.56 -29.98 -32.50
CA VAL A 90 -0.90 -29.92 -32.36
C VAL A 90 -1.43 -31.24 -31.78
N GLY A 91 -2.36 -31.15 -30.81
CA GLY A 91 -2.93 -32.29 -30.12
C GLY A 91 -2.19 -32.71 -28.84
N GLN A 92 -1.09 -32.03 -28.52
CA GLN A 92 -0.36 -32.19 -27.25
C GLN A 92 -0.31 -30.87 -26.48
N PRO A 93 -1.46 -30.37 -26.00
CA PRO A 93 -1.53 -29.03 -25.45
C PRO A 93 -0.80 -28.91 -24.12
N VAL A 94 -0.08 -27.81 -23.92
CA VAL A 94 0.57 -27.45 -22.65
C VAL A 94 -0.07 -26.24 -22.01
N LEU A 95 0.08 -26.11 -20.69
CA LEU A 95 -0.35 -24.90 -19.99
C LEU A 95 0.30 -23.66 -20.62
N ILE A 96 -0.52 -22.72 -21.07
CA ILE A 96 -0.05 -21.50 -21.71
C ILE A 96 0.87 -20.73 -20.74
N THR A 97 2.09 -20.47 -21.18
CA THR A 97 3.10 -19.72 -20.44
C THR A 97 3.95 -18.95 -21.44
N GLY A 98 4.30 -17.71 -21.10
CA GLY A 98 5.11 -16.83 -21.94
C GLY A 98 4.30 -15.70 -22.58
N THR A 99 4.95 -15.00 -23.51
CA THR A 99 4.44 -13.76 -24.08
C THR A 99 4.01 -13.95 -25.53
N PHE A 100 2.85 -13.42 -25.87
CA PHE A 100 2.27 -13.38 -27.21
C PHE A 100 2.20 -11.93 -27.69
N LYS A 101 2.68 -11.68 -28.91
CA LYS A 101 2.73 -10.34 -29.52
C LYS A 101 1.96 -10.35 -30.83
N TRP A 102 0.99 -9.45 -30.98
CA TRP A 102 0.28 -9.25 -32.25
C TRP A 102 0.78 -7.99 -32.92
N TYR A 103 1.10 -8.10 -34.20
CA TYR A 103 1.68 -7.01 -34.98
C TYR A 103 0.65 -6.46 -35.98
N SER A 104 0.68 -5.15 -36.15
CA SER A 104 -0.03 -4.46 -37.22
C SER A 104 0.83 -4.43 -38.49
N LYS A 105 0.26 -4.76 -39.66
CA LYS A 105 0.92 -4.66 -40.98
C LYS A 105 1.49 -3.29 -41.22
N GLN A 106 0.74 -2.26 -40.81
CA GLN A 106 1.03 -0.87 -41.15
C GLN A 106 2.29 -0.38 -40.46
N HIS A 107 2.54 -0.84 -39.25
CA HIS A 107 3.62 -0.31 -38.39
C HIS A 107 4.73 -1.32 -38.14
N ASN A 108 4.54 -2.61 -38.45
CA ASN A 108 5.46 -3.70 -38.11
C ASN A 108 5.90 -3.67 -36.63
N THR A 109 5.00 -3.21 -35.75
CA THR A 109 5.22 -3.09 -34.31
C THR A 109 4.09 -3.80 -33.56
N PRO A 110 4.38 -4.30 -32.34
CA PRO A 110 3.37 -5.00 -31.56
C PRO A 110 2.30 -4.01 -31.10
N VAL A 111 1.06 -4.23 -31.52
CA VAL A 111 -0.10 -3.47 -31.05
C VAL A 111 -0.76 -4.12 -29.85
N VAL A 112 -0.55 -5.42 -29.64
CA VAL A 112 -1.04 -6.14 -28.47
C VAL A 112 0.07 -7.01 -27.93
N VAL A 113 0.21 -7.03 -26.60
CA VAL A 113 1.10 -7.93 -25.88
C VAL A 113 0.33 -8.59 -24.75
N GLU A 114 0.22 -9.92 -24.76
CA GLU A 114 -0.41 -10.72 -23.72
C GLU A 114 0.65 -11.61 -23.06
N ASP A 115 0.73 -11.59 -21.73
CA ASP A 115 1.64 -12.42 -20.96
C ASP A 115 0.85 -13.44 -20.13
N TYR A 116 1.31 -14.68 -20.12
CA TYR A 116 0.66 -15.80 -19.45
C TYR A 116 1.62 -16.56 -18.53
N PHE A 117 1.09 -17.09 -17.44
CA PHE A 117 1.83 -17.96 -16.53
C PHE A 117 0.95 -19.11 -16.06
N HIS A 118 1.37 -20.34 -16.35
CA HIS A 118 0.71 -21.58 -15.90
C HIS A 118 -0.79 -21.62 -16.18
N GLY A 119 -1.21 -21.26 -17.40
CA GLY A 119 -2.62 -21.29 -17.78
C GLY A 119 -3.41 -20.01 -17.49
N HIS A 120 -2.83 -19.07 -16.74
CA HIS A 120 -3.49 -17.82 -16.34
C HIS A 120 -2.95 -16.61 -17.10
N PRO A 121 -3.81 -15.65 -17.48
CA PRO A 121 -3.32 -14.35 -17.94
C PRO A 121 -2.62 -13.64 -16.78
N ARG A 122 -1.49 -12.98 -17.08
CA ARG A 122 -0.73 -12.18 -16.13
C ARG A 122 -0.83 -10.70 -16.46
N SER A 123 -0.61 -10.34 -17.73
CA SER A 123 -0.77 -8.97 -18.18
C SER A 123 -1.28 -8.87 -19.61
N PHE A 124 -1.95 -7.77 -19.91
CA PHE A 124 -2.37 -7.37 -21.25
C PHE A 124 -1.96 -5.93 -21.47
N ARG A 125 -1.33 -5.64 -22.61
CA ARG A 125 -0.98 -4.28 -23.04
C ARG A 125 -1.48 -4.05 -24.45
N LEU A 126 -2.19 -2.95 -24.65
CA LEU A 126 -2.66 -2.48 -25.94
C LEU A 126 -1.92 -1.19 -26.31
N PHE A 127 -1.38 -1.15 -27.51
CA PHE A 127 -0.74 0.01 -28.10
C PHE A 127 -1.58 0.51 -29.28
N GLY A 128 -1.74 1.83 -29.36
CA GLY A 128 -2.54 2.49 -30.40
C GLY A 128 -1.87 3.76 -30.91
N ALA A 129 -2.47 4.36 -31.94
CA ALA A 129 -1.99 5.63 -32.48
C ALA A 129 -2.22 6.78 -31.49
N GLY A 130 -1.28 7.72 -31.43
CA GLY A 130 -1.35 8.92 -30.61
C GLY A 130 -1.24 10.20 -31.44
N PRO A 131 -0.74 11.30 -30.84
CA PRO A 131 -0.48 12.56 -31.55
C PRO A 131 0.49 12.40 -32.72
N ASP A 132 1.58 11.65 -32.49
CA ASP A 132 2.55 11.29 -33.52
C ASP A 132 2.13 9.96 -34.17
N LYS A 133 1.57 10.03 -35.38
CA LYS A 133 1.11 8.85 -36.13
C LYS A 133 2.25 7.90 -36.51
N SER A 134 3.52 8.30 -36.37
CA SER A 134 4.67 7.44 -36.62
C SER A 134 5.01 6.52 -35.44
N LYS A 135 4.39 6.74 -34.28
CA LYS A 135 4.64 5.98 -33.05
C LYS A 135 3.37 5.35 -32.52
N LEU A 136 3.54 4.18 -31.91
CA LEU A 136 2.51 3.58 -31.08
C LEU A 136 2.72 3.98 -29.63
N TYR A 137 1.62 4.30 -28.96
CA TYR A 137 1.58 4.67 -27.56
C TYR A 137 0.83 3.61 -26.80
N LEU A 138 1.22 3.36 -25.55
CA LEU A 138 0.45 2.52 -24.65
C LEU A 138 -0.92 3.18 -24.42
N VAL A 139 -2.00 2.43 -24.63
CA VAL A 139 -3.39 2.90 -24.49
C VAL A 139 -4.07 2.19 -23.33
N GLU A 140 -3.81 0.90 -23.14
CA GLU A 140 -4.45 0.11 -22.09
C GLU A 140 -3.46 -0.88 -21.49
N THR A 141 -3.49 -1.01 -20.16
CA THR A 141 -2.80 -2.07 -19.43
C THR A 141 -3.81 -2.76 -18.52
N ILE A 142 -3.86 -4.09 -18.55
CA ILE A 142 -4.59 -4.90 -17.57
C ILE A 142 -3.59 -5.80 -16.86
N ASP A 143 -3.56 -5.73 -15.53
CA ASP A 143 -2.74 -6.57 -14.67
C ASP A 143 -3.63 -7.55 -13.92
N PHE A 144 -3.59 -8.80 -14.36
CA PHE A 144 -4.37 -9.90 -13.80
C PHE A 144 -3.72 -10.49 -12.54
N SER A 145 -2.46 -10.16 -12.25
CA SER A 145 -1.77 -10.59 -11.03
C SER A 145 -2.19 -9.76 -9.81
N ARG A 146 -2.75 -8.56 -10.04
CA ARG A 146 -3.28 -7.67 -9.01
C ARG A 146 -4.79 -7.91 -8.88
N LEU A 147 -5.18 -8.64 -7.84
CA LEU A 147 -6.58 -8.94 -7.52
C LEU A 147 -7.15 -7.91 -6.53
N TYR A 148 -8.39 -7.48 -6.76
CA TYR A 148 -9.16 -6.68 -5.82
C TYR A 148 -9.57 -7.55 -4.62
N ASN A 149 -9.07 -7.22 -3.42
CA ASN A 149 -9.32 -7.98 -2.18
C ASN A 149 -9.09 -9.49 -2.32
N ASN A 150 -8.04 -9.91 -3.05
CA ASN A 150 -7.72 -11.30 -3.35
C ASN A 150 -8.88 -12.10 -3.97
N THR A 151 -9.83 -11.43 -4.61
CA THR A 151 -11.01 -12.08 -5.21
C THR A 151 -10.65 -12.57 -6.62
N PRO A 152 -10.79 -13.88 -6.92
CA PRO A 152 -10.52 -14.41 -8.26
C PRO A 152 -11.37 -13.74 -9.35
N GLY A 153 -10.78 -13.59 -10.53
CA GLY A 153 -11.43 -12.96 -11.70
C GLY A 153 -11.43 -11.42 -11.69
N THR A 154 -11.07 -10.79 -10.57
CA THR A 154 -10.84 -9.34 -10.52
C THR A 154 -9.48 -8.98 -11.12
N ASN A 155 -9.31 -7.76 -11.61
CA ASN A 155 -8.02 -7.29 -12.13
C ASN A 155 -7.91 -5.77 -12.03
N TYR A 156 -6.67 -5.30 -12.03
CA TYR A 156 -6.33 -3.87 -12.09
C TYR A 156 -6.19 -3.45 -13.55
N TYR A 157 -6.74 -2.29 -13.93
CA TYR A 157 -6.53 -1.78 -15.28
C TYR A 157 -6.22 -0.27 -15.32
N GLU A 158 -5.40 0.11 -16.30
CA GLU A 158 -5.00 1.48 -16.60
C GLU A 158 -5.39 1.81 -18.04
N ILE A 159 -5.98 2.99 -18.25
CA ILE A 159 -6.20 3.58 -19.57
C ILE A 159 -5.31 4.81 -19.66
N HIS A 160 -4.41 4.80 -20.63
CA HIS A 160 -3.47 5.87 -20.92
C HIS A 160 -4.02 6.69 -22.08
N ASN A 161 -4.12 8.00 -21.91
CA ASN A 161 -4.47 8.91 -22.99
C ASN A 161 -3.17 9.43 -23.63
N PRO A 162 -2.84 9.05 -24.87
CA PRO A 162 -1.60 9.46 -25.50
C PRO A 162 -1.58 10.94 -25.91
N TYR A 163 -2.71 11.64 -25.86
CA TYR A 163 -2.81 13.05 -26.26
C TYR A 163 -2.46 14.02 -25.13
N ASP A 164 -2.75 13.67 -23.88
CA ASP A 164 -2.52 14.53 -22.71
C ASP A 164 -1.66 13.84 -21.62
N ASN A 165 -1.17 12.62 -21.88
CA ASN A 165 -0.41 11.78 -20.95
C ASN A 165 -1.14 11.48 -19.63
N THR A 166 -2.47 11.63 -19.57
CA THR A 166 -3.25 11.27 -18.38
C THR A 166 -3.44 9.75 -18.29
N VAL A 167 -3.46 9.24 -17.07
CA VAL A 167 -3.70 7.81 -16.80
C VAL A 167 -4.90 7.67 -15.89
N LYS A 168 -5.94 7.00 -16.37
CA LYS A 168 -7.11 6.64 -15.58
C LYS A 168 -6.96 5.21 -15.09
N LYS A 169 -7.13 5.01 -13.78
CA LYS A 169 -6.90 3.74 -13.10
C LYS A 169 -8.23 3.20 -12.59
N TYR A 170 -8.40 1.89 -12.59
CA TYR A 170 -9.66 1.25 -12.23
C TYR A 170 -9.46 -0.17 -11.72
N TRP A 171 -10.47 -0.66 -10.98
CA TRP A 171 -10.63 -2.07 -10.67
C TRP A 171 -11.77 -2.65 -11.50
N TYR A 172 -11.54 -3.80 -12.12
CA TYR A 172 -12.61 -4.66 -12.60
C TYR A 172 -12.98 -5.66 -11.51
N TYR A 173 -14.20 -5.58 -10.98
CA TYR A 173 -14.63 -6.44 -9.89
C TYR A 173 -16.13 -6.73 -9.89
N LYS A 174 -16.53 -7.72 -9.08
CA LYS A 174 -17.92 -8.06 -8.83
C LYS A 174 -18.53 -7.09 -7.82
N GLY A 175 -19.29 -6.11 -8.31
CA GLY A 175 -20.14 -5.29 -7.45
C GLY A 175 -21.36 -6.06 -6.94
N LYS A 176 -22.25 -5.39 -6.19
CA LYS A 176 -23.47 -6.01 -5.63
C LYS A 176 -24.41 -6.62 -6.68
N ARG A 177 -24.36 -6.16 -7.94
CA ARG A 177 -25.30 -6.56 -9.00
C ARG A 177 -24.64 -7.26 -10.19
N LYS A 178 -23.46 -6.83 -10.60
CA LYS A 178 -22.76 -7.31 -11.80
C LYS A 178 -21.27 -7.04 -11.67
N TRP A 179 -20.50 -7.70 -12.53
CA TRP A 179 -19.12 -7.31 -12.83
C TRP A 179 -19.12 -5.96 -13.54
N ASP A 180 -18.32 -5.02 -13.04
CA ASP A 180 -18.22 -3.68 -13.60
C ASP A 180 -16.81 -3.10 -13.37
N SER A 181 -16.48 -2.06 -14.14
CA SER A 181 -15.32 -1.23 -13.85
C SER A 181 -15.70 -0.12 -12.88
N HIS A 182 -14.89 0.07 -11.85
CA HIS A 182 -15.05 1.20 -10.96
C HIS A 182 -13.76 2.01 -10.95
N PRO A 183 -13.85 3.35 -11.02
CA PRO A 183 -12.69 4.22 -10.89
C PRO A 183 -11.88 3.77 -9.68
N TYR A 184 -10.58 3.61 -9.87
CA TYR A 184 -9.64 3.43 -8.79
C TYR A 184 -9.64 4.73 -8.02
N ARG A 185 -10.61 4.84 -7.11
CA ARG A 185 -10.51 5.76 -6.00
C ARG A 185 -9.44 5.13 -5.15
N TYR A 186 -8.38 5.89 -4.86
CA TYR A 186 -7.42 5.54 -3.83
C TYR A 186 -8.16 5.50 -2.48
N ASN A 187 -8.99 4.48 -2.29
CA ASN A 187 -9.60 4.18 -1.02
C ASN A 187 -8.47 3.53 -0.26
N PHE A 188 -7.80 4.31 0.57
CA PHE A 188 -6.81 3.87 1.55
C PHE A 188 -7.24 2.68 2.41
N PHE A 189 -8.55 2.38 2.40
CA PHE A 189 -9.20 1.30 3.12
C PHE A 189 -9.58 0.11 2.24
N ASP A 190 -9.08 -0.01 1.01
CA ASP A 190 -9.13 -1.30 0.33
C ASP A 190 -8.31 -2.30 1.15
N ASN A 191 -9.01 -3.32 1.65
CA ASN A 191 -8.48 -4.35 2.54
C ASN A 191 -7.34 -5.18 1.90
N SER A 192 -6.96 -4.92 0.65
CA SER A 192 -5.78 -5.52 0.03
C SER A 192 -4.46 -5.14 0.69
N TYR A 193 -4.38 -3.99 1.38
CA TYR A 193 -3.22 -3.65 2.24
C TYR A 193 -3.34 -4.21 3.67
N TYR A 194 -4.54 -4.58 4.11
CA TYR A 194 -4.79 -5.07 5.48
C TYR A 194 -4.29 -6.50 5.73
N GLY A 195 -3.76 -7.18 4.71
CA GLY A 195 -2.98 -8.41 4.88
C GLY A 195 -1.49 -8.17 5.17
N GLN A 196 -1.00 -6.92 5.11
CA GLN A 196 0.41 -6.58 5.34
C GLN A 196 0.61 -6.04 6.76
N ASP A 197 1.82 -6.19 7.29
CA ASP A 197 2.14 -5.74 8.65
C ASP A 197 2.08 -4.21 8.72
N THR A 198 1.23 -3.72 9.61
CA THR A 198 1.05 -2.28 9.88
C THR A 198 1.93 -1.80 11.02
N THR A 199 2.76 -2.69 11.59
CA THR A 199 3.66 -2.40 12.71
C THR A 199 5.12 -2.45 12.26
N LEU A 200 5.83 -1.35 12.47
CA LEU A 200 7.29 -1.29 12.28
C LEU A 200 7.98 -1.80 13.53
N TYR A 201 8.83 -2.81 13.36
CA TYR A 201 9.68 -3.32 14.43
C TYR A 201 11.09 -2.78 14.24
N LEU A 202 11.56 -2.02 15.22
CA LEU A 202 12.94 -1.57 15.32
C LEU A 202 13.67 -2.44 16.33
N HIS A 203 14.60 -3.25 15.87
CA HIS A 203 15.43 -4.12 16.70
C HIS A 203 16.75 -3.43 17.03
N SER A 204 17.05 -3.28 18.32
CA SER A 204 18.33 -2.71 18.73
C SER A 204 19.48 -3.66 18.41
N TRP A 205 20.57 -3.11 17.87
CA TRP A 205 21.77 -3.88 17.57
C TRP A 205 22.59 -4.22 18.82
N SER A 206 22.60 -3.33 19.82
CA SER A 206 23.32 -3.54 21.09
C SER A 206 22.58 -4.49 22.03
N ASP A 207 21.26 -4.60 21.91
CA ASP A 207 20.42 -5.48 22.72
C ASP A 207 19.33 -6.13 21.87
N SER A 208 19.55 -7.39 21.46
CA SER A 208 18.60 -8.14 20.63
C SER A 208 17.21 -8.35 21.26
N THR A 209 17.08 -8.20 22.59
CA THR A 209 15.80 -8.31 23.30
C THR A 209 14.99 -7.01 23.23
N LYS A 210 15.65 -5.89 22.94
CA LYS A 210 15.03 -4.57 22.85
C LYS A 210 14.44 -4.36 21.47
N VAL A 211 13.12 -4.48 21.41
CA VAL A 211 12.30 -4.24 20.21
C VAL A 211 11.36 -3.08 20.45
N GLU A 212 11.45 -2.03 19.63
CA GLU A 212 10.45 -0.96 19.61
C GLU A 212 9.43 -1.23 18.51
N LYS A 213 8.15 -1.07 18.85
CA LYS A 213 7.03 -1.20 17.91
C LYS A 213 6.46 0.18 17.60
N ILE A 214 6.32 0.50 16.33
CA ILE A 214 5.68 1.73 15.84
C ILE A 214 4.45 1.32 15.03
N THR A 215 3.29 1.77 15.45
CA THR A 215 2.00 1.47 14.83
C THR A 215 1.63 2.53 13.79
N ASN A 216 0.73 2.17 12.87
CA ASN A 216 0.30 2.99 11.72
C ASN A 216 -0.49 4.28 12.06
N ASP A 217 -0.81 4.50 13.33
CA ASP A 217 -1.50 5.69 13.82
C ASP A 217 -0.54 6.80 14.29
N ILE A 218 0.77 6.57 14.18
CA ILE A 218 1.81 7.49 14.64
C ILE A 218 2.39 8.26 13.45
N ILE A 219 2.48 9.57 13.59
CA ILE A 219 3.24 10.42 12.68
C ILE A 219 4.73 10.17 12.91
N ILE A 220 5.41 9.71 11.87
CA ILE A 220 6.84 9.45 11.85
C ILE A 220 7.55 10.48 10.97
N LYS A 221 8.76 10.86 11.39
CA LYS A 221 9.74 11.57 10.58
C LYS A 221 10.80 10.58 10.13
N VAL A 222 10.95 10.39 8.83
CA VAL A 222 11.95 9.50 8.21
C VAL A 222 12.99 10.36 7.53
N GLU A 223 14.26 10.17 7.88
CA GLU A 223 15.39 10.85 7.22
C GLU A 223 16.08 9.87 6.28
N LEU A 224 16.30 10.27 5.03
CA LEU A 224 16.87 9.45 3.97
C LEU A 224 18.24 9.97 3.54
N ASN A 225 19.13 9.04 3.16
CA ASN A 225 20.24 9.33 2.27
C ASN A 225 19.91 8.74 0.91
N ASP A 226 19.41 9.58 0.02
CA ASP A 226 19.07 9.14 -1.33
C ASP A 226 20.03 9.79 -2.32
N THR A 227 20.45 9.03 -3.32
CA THR A 227 21.17 9.56 -4.48
C THR A 227 20.14 9.78 -5.57
N ASP A 228 19.55 10.97 -5.57
CA ASP A 228 18.57 11.36 -6.59
C ASP A 228 19.27 12.04 -7.77
N SER A 229 18.71 11.85 -8.96
CA SER A 229 19.04 12.58 -10.19
C SER A 229 19.03 14.11 -10.00
N PHE A 230 18.18 14.62 -9.10
CA PHE A 230 18.12 16.05 -8.76
C PHE A 230 19.36 16.60 -8.05
N CYS A 231 20.21 15.73 -7.50
CA CYS A 231 21.33 16.13 -6.66
C CYS A 231 22.69 15.74 -7.29
N ASP A 232 22.77 15.66 -8.63
CA ASP A 232 24.00 15.35 -9.39
C ASP A 232 24.73 14.08 -8.90
N ASN A 233 23.97 13.03 -8.56
CA ASN A 233 24.47 11.78 -7.96
C ASN A 233 25.18 11.96 -6.59
N LYS A 234 25.03 13.11 -5.93
CA LYS A 234 25.45 13.30 -4.54
C LYS A 234 24.32 12.93 -3.60
N ALA A 235 24.70 12.57 -2.38
CA ALA A 235 23.76 12.30 -1.31
C ALA A 235 22.91 13.54 -1.02
N CYS A 236 21.60 13.38 -1.07
CA CYS A 236 20.62 14.42 -0.86
C CYS A 236 19.80 14.08 0.39
N PRO A 237 20.08 14.72 1.53
CA PRO A 237 19.29 14.50 2.73
C PRO A 237 17.84 14.89 2.46
N LYS A 238 16.94 13.90 2.58
CA LYS A 238 15.49 14.12 2.52
C LYS A 238 14.89 13.79 3.87
N SER A 239 13.91 14.56 4.30
CA SER A 239 13.16 14.34 5.53
C SER A 239 11.67 14.30 5.20
N TYR A 240 11.02 13.19 5.54
CA TYR A 240 9.61 12.96 5.30
C TYR A 240 8.85 12.87 6.61
N ASN A 241 7.82 13.70 6.76
CA ASN A 241 6.95 13.72 7.93
C ASN A 241 5.55 13.27 7.53
N GLY A 242 5.05 12.18 8.13
CA GLY A 242 3.66 11.75 7.93
C GLY A 242 3.34 10.38 8.51
N LEU A 243 2.25 9.74 8.07
CA LEU A 243 1.70 8.55 8.73
C LEU A 243 2.23 7.26 8.11
N LEU A 244 2.74 6.35 8.95
CA LEU A 244 3.07 4.99 8.53
C LEU A 244 1.79 4.26 8.10
N LEU A 245 1.81 3.59 6.95
CA LEU A 245 0.64 2.88 6.44
C LEU A 245 0.82 1.37 6.58
N CYS A 246 1.90 0.86 5.99
CA CYS A 246 2.27 -0.54 6.03
C CYS A 246 3.74 -0.73 5.72
N ILE A 247 4.23 -1.94 5.98
CA ILE A 247 5.59 -2.36 5.70
C ILE A 247 5.55 -3.61 4.84
N LYS A 248 6.38 -3.61 3.81
CA LYS A 248 6.69 -4.79 3.00
C LYS A 248 8.08 -5.31 3.37
N SER A 249 8.54 -6.35 2.69
CA SER A 249 9.85 -6.97 2.90
C SER A 249 11.00 -5.95 3.05
N ASP A 250 11.03 -4.96 2.18
CA ASP A 250 12.13 -4.02 1.98
C ASP A 250 11.64 -2.57 1.75
N GLU A 251 10.34 -2.33 1.94
CA GLU A 251 9.71 -1.03 1.71
C GLU A 251 8.87 -0.58 2.90
N VAL A 252 8.95 0.70 3.23
CA VAL A 252 8.00 1.40 4.11
C VAL A 252 7.06 2.21 3.22
N VAL A 253 5.76 2.03 3.40
CA VAL A 253 4.75 2.85 2.73
C VAL A 253 4.20 3.84 3.75
N MET A 254 4.28 5.14 3.45
CA MET A 254 3.76 6.19 4.32
C MET A 254 3.04 7.29 3.53
N THR A 255 2.14 8.02 4.20
CA THR A 255 1.70 9.32 3.69
C THR A 255 2.74 10.36 4.08
N ILE A 256 3.02 11.30 3.18
CA ILE A 256 3.88 12.44 3.43
C ILE A 256 3.01 13.68 3.49
N ASN A 257 3.05 14.36 4.63
CA ASN A 257 2.35 15.62 4.86
C ASN A 257 3.32 16.79 4.66
N GLU A 258 4.58 16.61 5.04
CA GLU A 258 5.66 17.57 4.83
C GLU A 258 6.90 16.83 4.33
N GLU A 259 7.54 17.41 3.33
CA GLU A 259 8.82 16.97 2.80
C GLU A 259 9.81 18.14 2.88
N GLU A 260 11.00 17.84 3.41
CA GLU A 260 12.14 18.75 3.44
C GLU A 260 13.28 18.12 2.64
N ILE A 261 13.80 18.86 1.66
CA ILE A 261 14.91 18.41 0.80
C ILE A 261 16.06 19.41 0.96
N GLU A 262 17.21 18.93 1.42
CA GLU A 262 18.43 19.73 1.49
C GLU A 262 19.31 19.45 0.27
N THR A 263 19.58 20.49 -0.52
CA THR A 263 20.44 20.43 -1.70
C THR A 263 21.72 21.24 -1.45
N THR A 264 22.87 20.73 -1.88
CA THR A 264 24.13 21.48 -1.83
C THR A 264 24.50 21.93 -3.23
N ARG A 265 24.53 23.24 -3.47
CA ARG A 265 24.88 23.84 -4.76
C ARG A 265 26.38 23.61 -5.07
N PRO A 266 26.81 23.76 -6.34
CA PRO A 266 28.22 23.58 -6.73
C PRO A 266 29.22 24.44 -5.95
N ASN A 267 28.80 25.62 -5.47
CA ASN A 267 29.62 26.51 -4.65
C ASN A 267 29.66 26.13 -3.15
N GLY A 268 29.08 24.99 -2.76
CA GLY A 268 29.01 24.50 -1.39
C GLY A 268 27.87 25.08 -0.54
N SER A 269 27.10 26.04 -1.04
CA SER A 269 25.95 26.58 -0.31
C SER A 269 24.80 25.58 -0.23
N LYS A 270 24.12 25.55 0.92
CA LYS A 270 22.97 24.67 1.17
C LYS A 270 21.66 25.41 0.88
N GLN A 271 20.71 24.72 0.26
CA GLN A 271 19.36 25.21 0.01
C GLN A 271 18.36 24.14 0.48
N THR A 272 17.45 24.55 1.35
CA THR A 272 16.35 23.70 1.83
C THR A 272 15.06 24.05 1.07
N THR A 273 14.41 23.03 0.52
CA THR A 273 13.08 23.14 -0.09
C THR A 273 12.07 22.41 0.80
N ASN A 274 11.00 23.10 1.18
CA ASN A 274 9.92 22.54 2.00
C ASN A 274 8.65 22.42 1.16
N ASN A 275 8.16 21.20 0.99
CA ASN A 275 6.91 20.91 0.31
C ASN A 275 5.87 20.50 1.37
N SER A 276 4.71 21.15 1.36
CA SER A 276 3.58 20.78 2.22
C SER A 276 2.46 20.20 1.37
N TYR A 277 2.07 18.97 1.69
CA TYR A 277 1.01 18.23 1.03
C TYR A 277 -0.26 18.30 1.88
N SER A 278 -0.80 19.51 2.02
CA SER A 278 -2.11 19.70 2.64
C SER A 278 -3.21 19.69 1.57
N PHE A 279 -4.14 18.74 1.68
CA PHE A 279 -5.35 18.76 0.86
C PHE A 279 -6.45 19.49 1.63
N PRO A 280 -7.11 20.50 1.02
CA PRO A 280 -8.22 21.18 1.65
C PRO A 280 -9.39 20.21 1.84
N ASP A 281 -9.85 20.17 3.09
CA ASP A 281 -11.21 19.88 3.54
C ASP A 281 -11.67 18.48 4.00
N SER A 282 -12.10 18.52 5.28
CA SER A 282 -13.31 17.96 5.91
C SER A 282 -13.61 16.46 5.92
N LEU A 283 -12.95 15.60 5.13
CA LEU A 283 -13.29 14.17 5.09
C LEU A 283 -12.14 13.23 5.50
N LYS A 284 -11.96 13.15 6.82
CA LYS A 284 -11.26 12.10 7.61
C LYS A 284 -9.72 12.20 7.67
N LYS A 285 -9.22 12.22 8.91
CA LYS A 285 -7.84 12.40 9.43
C LYS A 285 -6.70 11.53 8.83
N VAL A 286 -6.95 10.74 7.78
CA VAL A 286 -5.96 9.82 7.18
C VAL A 286 -5.71 10.12 5.69
N LYS A 287 -6.39 11.13 5.11
CA LYS A 287 -6.36 11.39 3.65
C LYS A 287 -5.45 12.51 3.18
N ASN A 288 -4.73 13.18 4.08
CA ASN A 288 -4.03 14.42 3.75
C ASN A 288 -2.52 14.17 3.65
N GLY A 289 -2.08 13.59 2.53
CA GLY A 289 -0.65 13.45 2.23
C GLY A 289 -0.39 12.72 0.92
N GLU A 290 0.79 12.91 0.34
CA GLU A 290 1.25 12.15 -0.83
C GLU A 290 1.73 10.77 -0.38
N VAL A 291 1.26 9.70 -1.01
CA VAL A 291 1.71 8.34 -0.65
C VAL A 291 3.05 8.06 -1.28
N ARG A 292 4.02 7.67 -0.46
CA ARG A 292 5.36 7.30 -0.92
C ARG A 292 5.74 5.93 -0.40
N THR A 293 6.38 5.18 -1.28
CA THR A 293 7.05 3.92 -0.98
C THR A 293 8.54 4.22 -0.85
N ILE A 294 9.10 3.90 0.30
CA ILE A 294 10.48 4.22 0.67
C ILE A 294 11.22 2.91 0.85
N ASN A 295 12.34 2.73 0.15
CA ASN A 295 13.20 1.58 0.40
C ASN A 295 13.81 1.68 1.80
N ILE A 296 13.67 0.63 2.61
CA ILE A 296 14.16 0.57 3.99
C ILE A 296 15.67 0.84 4.06
N ASN A 297 16.43 0.44 3.03
CA ASN A 297 17.88 0.59 3.01
C ASN A 297 18.34 2.05 2.86
N HIS A 298 17.45 2.94 2.40
CA HIS A 298 17.74 4.37 2.25
C HIS A 298 17.39 5.16 3.52
N ILE A 299 16.78 4.51 4.52
CA ILE A 299 16.39 5.15 5.78
C ILE A 299 17.60 5.24 6.72
N ASN A 300 18.00 6.47 7.02
CA ASN A 300 19.07 6.78 7.98
C ASN A 300 18.54 6.89 9.41
N SER A 301 17.36 7.48 9.59
CA SER A 301 16.80 7.67 10.93
C SER A 301 15.28 7.68 10.87
N ILE A 302 14.67 7.26 11.98
CA ILE A 302 13.23 7.35 12.21
C ILE A 302 13.02 8.04 13.55
N SER A 303 12.26 9.12 13.53
CA SER A 303 11.81 9.83 14.73
C SER A 303 10.31 9.76 14.84
N TYR A 304 9.78 9.65 16.05
CA TYR A 304 8.35 9.79 16.26
C TYR A 304 8.02 10.26 17.67
N PHE A 305 6.82 10.83 17.80
CA PHE A 305 6.29 11.30 19.06
C PHE A 305 5.44 10.21 19.68
N LYS A 306 5.91 9.62 20.79
CA LYS A 306 5.11 8.67 21.56
C LYS A 306 4.35 9.43 22.63
N THR A 307 3.12 9.85 22.33
CA THR A 307 2.22 10.40 23.35
C THR A 307 1.69 9.25 24.19
N ARG A 308 2.01 9.27 25.49
CA ARG A 308 1.31 8.39 26.44
C ARG A 308 -0.05 9.01 26.73
N PRO A 309 -1.12 8.23 26.99
CA PRO A 309 -2.41 8.79 27.35
C PRO A 309 -2.33 9.84 28.48
N ILE A 310 -1.41 9.67 29.42
CA ILE A 310 -1.19 10.58 30.54
C ILE A 310 -0.57 11.94 30.16
N SER A 311 0.15 12.05 29.03
CA SER A 311 0.64 13.35 28.57
C SER A 311 -0.50 14.26 28.10
N ASN A 312 -1.54 13.66 27.50
CA ASN A 312 -2.75 14.39 27.11
C ASN A 312 -3.51 14.86 28.35
N PHE A 313 -3.47 14.10 29.45
CA PHE A 313 -4.00 14.54 30.73
C PHE A 313 -3.22 15.75 31.28
N GLY A 314 -1.88 15.73 31.25
CA GLY A 314 -1.06 16.87 31.69
C GLY A 314 -1.33 18.13 30.87
N GLY A 315 -1.33 18.01 29.54
CA GLY A 315 -1.66 19.13 28.64
C GLY A 315 -3.08 19.64 28.84
N GLY A 316 -4.08 18.74 28.91
CA GLY A 316 -5.47 19.09 29.16
C GLY A 316 -5.70 19.77 30.50
N LEU A 317 -5.04 19.28 31.56
CA LEU A 317 -5.08 19.88 32.89
C LEU A 317 -4.50 21.29 32.86
N ALA A 318 -3.33 21.49 32.22
CA ALA A 318 -2.70 22.80 32.10
C ALA A 318 -3.58 23.78 31.31
N SER A 319 -4.16 23.36 30.18
CA SER A 319 -5.05 24.19 29.37
C SER A 319 -6.35 24.55 30.10
N PHE A 320 -7.01 23.58 30.72
CA PHE A 320 -8.22 23.82 31.52
C PHE A 320 -7.93 24.76 32.70
N SER A 321 -6.77 24.59 33.32
CA SER A 321 -6.32 25.44 34.41
C SER A 321 -6.02 26.87 33.96
N ALA A 322 -5.35 27.05 32.83
CA ALA A 322 -5.13 28.38 32.25
C ALA A 322 -6.46 29.08 31.92
N PHE A 323 -7.42 28.35 31.34
CA PHE A 323 -8.76 28.88 31.10
C PHE A 323 -9.47 29.26 32.41
N GLY A 324 -9.41 28.40 33.42
CA GLY A 324 -9.97 28.69 34.74
C GLY A 324 -9.36 29.92 35.41
N ALA A 325 -8.03 30.06 35.34
CA ALA A 325 -7.31 31.19 35.88
C ALA A 325 -7.64 32.51 35.16
N LEU A 326 -7.70 32.49 33.83
CA LEU A 326 -7.86 33.70 33.01
C LEU A 326 -9.32 34.13 32.83
N VAL A 327 -10.26 33.19 32.84
CA VAL A 327 -11.67 33.46 32.51
C VAL A 327 -12.57 33.24 33.72
N ILE A 328 -12.49 32.07 34.35
CA ILE A 328 -13.41 31.70 35.44
C ILE A 328 -13.10 32.53 36.69
N ALA A 329 -11.83 32.66 37.09
CA ALA A 329 -11.45 33.36 38.31
C ALA A 329 -11.91 34.83 38.32
N PRO A 330 -11.72 35.63 37.25
CA PRO A 330 -12.30 36.98 37.19
C PRO A 330 -13.83 36.99 37.29
N LEU A 331 -14.52 36.12 36.53
CA LEU A 331 -15.99 36.11 36.46
C LEU A 331 -16.64 35.80 37.81
N VAL A 332 -16.19 34.76 38.50
CA VAL A 332 -16.77 34.35 39.79
C VAL A 332 -16.45 35.32 40.93
N SER A 333 -15.48 36.20 40.70
CA SER A 333 -15.07 37.21 41.68
C SER A 333 -15.89 38.49 41.60
N ILE A 334 -16.69 38.68 40.55
CA ILE A 334 -17.57 39.84 40.44
C ILE A 334 -18.86 39.57 41.22
N ASN A 335 -19.20 40.46 42.15
CA ASN A 335 -20.54 40.47 42.73
C ASN A 335 -21.52 41.12 41.74
N TYR A 336 -22.23 40.32 40.96
CA TYR A 336 -23.16 40.83 39.94
C TYR A 336 -24.29 41.72 40.48
N LYS A 337 -24.61 41.67 41.78
CA LYS A 337 -25.61 42.56 42.38
C LYS A 337 -25.06 43.96 42.67
N THR A 338 -23.78 44.07 43.03
CA THR A 338 -23.18 45.33 43.50
C THR A 338 -22.09 45.86 42.56
N GLY A 339 -21.66 45.08 41.57
CA GLY A 339 -20.52 45.37 40.71
C GLY A 339 -19.15 45.22 41.39
N ASN A 340 -19.09 44.99 42.70
CA ASN A 340 -17.83 44.97 43.44
C ASN A 340 -17.03 43.69 43.18
N PHE A 341 -15.71 43.83 43.08
CA PHE A 341 -14.78 42.72 42.92
C PHE A 341 -14.39 42.12 44.27
N LYS A 342 -14.58 40.80 44.44
CA LYS A 342 -14.22 40.03 45.63
C LYS A 342 -12.80 39.49 45.51
N GLN A 343 -11.83 40.29 45.93
CA GLN A 343 -10.40 39.98 45.80
C GLN A 343 -9.99 38.63 46.44
N LEU A 344 -10.54 38.28 47.61
CA LEU A 344 -10.25 37.00 48.26
C LEU A 344 -10.72 35.82 47.40
N THR A 345 -11.95 35.88 46.88
CA THR A 345 -12.50 34.86 45.96
C THR A 345 -11.63 34.71 44.72
N TYR A 346 -11.16 35.83 44.16
CA TYR A 346 -10.28 35.81 43.00
C TYR A 346 -8.99 35.04 43.27
N TYR A 347 -8.26 35.40 44.32
CA TYR A 347 -6.99 34.75 44.61
C TYR A 347 -7.16 33.28 44.99
N THR A 348 -8.24 32.90 45.70
CA THR A 348 -8.52 31.49 46.00
C THR A 348 -8.76 30.67 44.73
N VAL A 349 -9.61 31.17 43.83
CA VAL A 349 -9.92 30.47 42.57
C VAL A 349 -8.71 30.46 41.64
N LEU A 350 -7.99 31.58 41.56
CA LEU A 350 -6.74 31.68 40.79
C LEU A 350 -5.69 30.68 41.31
N ALA A 351 -5.49 30.58 42.62
CA ALA A 351 -4.52 29.64 43.20
C ALA A 351 -4.87 28.18 42.90
N ALA A 352 -6.16 27.82 42.98
CA ALA A 352 -6.63 26.49 42.63
C ALA A 352 -6.28 26.14 41.17
N PHE A 353 -6.55 27.04 40.23
CA PHE A 353 -6.20 26.83 38.83
C PHE A 353 -4.69 26.89 38.57
N ALA A 354 -3.95 27.82 39.20
CA ALA A 354 -2.49 27.90 39.06
C ALA A 354 -1.82 26.57 39.46
N SER A 355 -2.33 25.87 40.47
CA SER A 355 -1.83 24.55 40.87
C SER A 355 -1.91 23.52 39.74
N GLY A 356 -2.98 23.54 38.94
CA GLY A 356 -3.15 22.65 37.80
C GLY A 356 -2.20 22.96 36.64
N ILE A 357 -1.75 24.21 36.48
CA ILE A 357 -0.67 24.56 35.53
C ILE A 357 0.67 24.02 36.05
N ILE A 358 0.96 24.25 37.33
CA ILE A 358 2.21 23.83 37.99
C ILE A 358 2.38 22.31 37.92
N VAL A 359 1.30 21.54 38.02
CA VAL A 359 1.33 20.08 37.90
C VAL A 359 1.21 19.62 36.44
N GLY A 360 0.33 20.24 35.65
CA GLY A 360 0.02 19.82 34.29
C GLY A 360 1.19 19.96 33.31
N VAL A 361 1.94 21.06 33.38
CA VAL A 361 3.07 21.31 32.46
C VAL A 361 4.20 20.29 32.66
N PRO A 362 4.73 20.05 33.87
CA PRO A 362 5.73 19.00 34.09
C PRO A 362 5.23 17.62 33.67
N LEU A 363 3.96 17.27 33.94
CA LEU A 363 3.39 16.01 33.47
C LEU A 363 3.41 15.92 31.94
N SER A 364 3.01 16.98 31.22
CA SER A 364 3.06 16.96 29.75
C SER A 364 4.49 16.77 29.24
N VAL A 365 5.48 17.45 29.82
CA VAL A 365 6.88 17.39 29.37
C VAL A 365 7.50 16.03 29.70
N ILE A 366 7.33 15.54 30.92
CA ILE A 366 7.93 14.26 31.38
C ILE A 366 7.37 13.07 30.58
N PHE A 367 6.08 13.13 30.22
CA PHE A 367 5.41 12.03 29.53
C PHE A 367 5.40 12.15 28.00
N GLN A 368 5.77 13.31 27.43
CA GLN A 368 6.10 13.44 26.02
C GLN A 368 7.55 13.04 25.80
N LYS A 369 7.77 11.81 25.33
CA LYS A 369 9.09 11.35 24.92
C LYS A 369 9.19 11.37 23.40
N ASN A 370 9.98 12.30 22.87
CA ASN A 370 10.44 12.26 21.50
C ASN A 370 11.45 11.13 21.41
N LYS A 371 11.16 10.13 20.58
CA LYS A 371 12.12 9.07 20.35
C LYS A 371 12.74 9.26 18.98
N HIS A 372 14.06 9.22 18.94
CA HIS A 372 14.85 9.31 17.71
C HIS A 372 15.72 8.05 17.63
N TYR A 373 15.58 7.33 16.53
CA TYR A 373 16.25 6.05 16.28
C TYR A 373 17.10 6.18 15.03
N ARG A 374 18.40 5.93 15.15
CA ARG A 374 19.29 5.82 13.99
C ARG A 374 19.19 4.42 13.41
N ILE A 375 18.98 4.34 12.11
CA ILE A 375 18.80 3.10 11.36
C ILE A 375 20.07 2.81 10.58
N LYS A 376 20.48 1.54 10.58
CA LYS A 376 21.52 1.01 9.68
C LYS A 376 20.98 -0.23 8.98
N SER A 377 21.10 -0.24 7.66
CA SER A 377 20.72 -1.37 6.80
C SER A 377 21.77 -2.48 6.76
N TYR A 378 23.02 -2.17 7.11
CA TYR A 378 24.12 -3.12 7.19
C TYR A 378 24.50 -3.44 8.64
N THR A 379 25.17 -4.57 8.84
CA THR A 379 25.68 -5.00 10.16
C THR A 379 26.58 -3.90 10.75
N PRO A 380 26.23 -3.32 11.89
CA PRO A 380 27.02 -2.26 12.50
C PRO A 380 28.37 -2.77 12.99
N SER A 381 29.33 -1.86 13.13
CA SER A 381 30.58 -2.16 13.82
C SER A 381 30.29 -2.39 15.31
N SER A 382 31.16 -3.12 16.02
CA SER A 382 31.03 -3.31 17.48
C SER A 382 31.05 -2.00 18.29
N LYS A 383 31.45 -0.88 17.66
CA LYS A 383 31.42 0.47 18.24
C LYS A 383 30.06 1.20 18.10
N ASP A 384 29.11 0.62 17.37
CA ASP A 384 27.82 1.24 17.05
C ASP A 384 26.74 0.84 18.08
N THR A 385 26.72 1.48 19.25
CA THR A 385 25.86 1.05 20.38
C THR A 385 24.39 1.50 20.32
N ASP A 386 24.01 2.39 19.40
CA ASP A 386 22.67 3.03 19.37
C ASP A 386 21.92 2.89 18.03
N TYR A 387 22.24 1.85 17.26
CA TYR A 387 21.58 1.62 15.97
C TYR A 387 20.49 0.59 16.08
N TYR A 388 19.54 0.70 15.15
CA TYR A 388 18.43 -0.22 15.01
C TYR A 388 18.38 -0.77 13.58
N SER A 389 17.87 -2.00 13.45
CA SER A 389 17.46 -2.58 12.17
C SER A 389 15.94 -2.59 12.07
N ILE A 390 15.43 -2.33 10.87
CA ILE A 390 14.02 -2.47 10.56
C ILE A 390 13.76 -3.92 10.16
N ARG A 391 12.73 -4.55 10.72
CA ARG A 391 12.27 -5.89 10.31
C ARG A 391 10.77 -5.88 10.08
N SER A 392 10.34 -6.54 9.01
CA SER A 392 8.97 -7.07 8.91
C SER A 392 8.87 -8.34 9.76
N LYS A 393 7.68 -8.62 10.29
CA LYS A 393 7.44 -9.76 11.17
C LYS A 393 7.57 -11.11 10.47
#